data_AF-A0A6L7TQF7-F1
#
_entry.id   AF-A0A6L7TQF7-F1
#
_cell.length_a   1.000
_cell.length_b   1.000
_cell.length_c   1.000
_cell.angle_alpha   90.00
_cell.angle_beta   90.00
_cell.angle_gamma   90.00
#
_symmetry.space_group_name_H-M   'P 1'
#
loop_
_entity.id
_entity.type
_entity.pdbx_description
1 polymer ?
#
loop_
_entity_poly.entity_id
_entity_poly.type
_entity_poly.pdbx_seq_one_letter_code
_entity_poly.pdbx_strand_id
1 'polypeptide(L)'
;MTTMTLETPASVRRLEELVDRLLAALLGDGAATAETSAPGLARRVHEARRLRQSGDLDGALAALADIDPGQADDPALRWLYAEWLDISRRRFAGERTLLYSPATGRAAILTERDDGSLHVVSVLGMRWPVGKLVSRRSLRGLKPLHKGGASWS
;
A
#
# COMPACT_ATOMS: atom_id res chain seq x y z
N MET A 1 -48.75 28.56 -8.72
CA MET A 1 -47.41 27.95 -8.86
C MET A 1 -46.58 28.42 -7.67
N THR A 2 -46.48 27.60 -6.63
CA THR A 2 -45.81 27.97 -5.37
C THR A 2 -44.59 27.07 -5.23
N THR A 3 -43.40 27.65 -5.35
CA THR A 3 -42.12 26.98 -5.16
C THR A 3 -41.93 26.71 -3.67
N MET A 4 -41.99 25.44 -3.26
CA MET A 4 -41.62 25.01 -1.90
C MET A 4 -40.11 24.94 -1.80
N THR A 5 -39.51 25.91 -1.11
CA THR A 5 -38.11 25.85 -0.65
C THR A 5 -38.07 24.89 0.54
N LEU A 6 -37.56 23.67 0.33
CA LEU A 6 -37.34 22.70 1.40
C LEU A 6 -36.15 23.17 2.25
N GLU A 7 -36.45 23.72 3.42
CA GLU A 7 -35.43 23.98 4.45
C GLU A 7 -34.88 22.65 4.96
N THR A 8 -33.58 22.43 4.77
CA THR A 8 -32.87 21.27 5.29
C THR A 8 -32.93 21.29 6.83
N PRO A 9 -33.43 20.21 7.48
CA PRO A 9 -33.59 20.20 8.93
C PRO A 9 -32.23 20.29 9.64
N ALA A 10 -32.18 21.02 10.76
CA ALA A 10 -30.97 21.32 11.52
C ALA A 10 -30.15 20.09 11.96
N SER A 11 -30.77 18.90 11.99
CA SER A 11 -30.11 17.62 12.27
C SER A 11 -29.16 17.17 11.15
N VAL A 12 -29.47 17.50 9.88
CA VAL A 12 -28.60 17.18 8.73
C VAL A 12 -27.38 18.09 8.73
N ARG A 13 -27.55 19.39 9.03
CA ARG A 13 -26.43 20.33 9.21
C ARG A 13 -25.46 19.87 10.31
N ARG A 14 -25.98 19.34 11.41
CA ARG A 14 -25.15 18.79 12.50
C ARG A 14 -24.38 17.53 12.09
N LEU A 15 -24.92 16.71 11.19
CA LEU A 15 -24.22 15.54 10.67
C LEU A 15 -23.12 15.95 9.69
N GLU A 16 -23.39 16.91 8.81
CA GLU A 16 -22.40 17.48 7.89
C GLU A 16 -21.24 18.11 8.66
N GLU A 17 -21.52 18.91 9.70
CA GLU A 17 -20.46 19.46 10.56
C GLU A 17 -19.64 18.38 11.29
N LEU A 18 -20.27 17.27 11.66
CA LEU A 18 -19.58 16.18 12.34
C LEU A 18 -18.73 15.39 11.34
N VAL A 19 -19.20 15.18 10.12
CA VAL A 19 -18.43 14.61 9.00
C VAL A 19 -17.27 15.51 8.64
N ASP A 20 -17.47 16.82 8.55
CA ASP A 20 -16.42 17.80 8.25
C ASP A 20 -15.37 17.87 9.35
N ARG A 21 -15.77 17.81 10.63
CA ARG A 21 -14.82 17.71 11.75
C ARG A 21 -14.09 16.38 11.76
N LEU A 22 -14.74 15.29 11.39
CA LEU A 22 -14.12 13.98 11.32
C LEU A 22 -13.13 13.91 10.16
N LEU A 23 -13.48 14.50 9.01
CA LEU A 23 -12.59 14.67 7.85
C LEU A 23 -11.43 15.61 8.18
N ALA A 24 -11.66 16.75 8.83
CA ALA A 24 -10.60 17.66 9.28
C ALA A 24 -9.68 17.00 10.33
N ALA A 25 -10.22 16.14 11.20
CA ALA A 25 -9.42 15.36 12.14
C ALA A 25 -8.65 14.22 11.46
N LEU A 26 -9.20 13.60 10.41
CA LEU A 26 -8.53 12.58 9.61
C LEU A 26 -7.48 13.16 8.66
N LEU A 27 -7.73 14.36 8.15
CA LEU A 27 -6.90 15.07 7.17
C LEU A 27 -5.93 16.07 7.84
N GLY A 28 -6.11 16.33 9.14
CA GLY A 28 -5.28 17.19 9.95
C GLY A 28 -5.51 18.68 9.67
N ASP A 29 -6.04 19.40 10.65
CA ASP A 29 -5.81 20.85 10.76
C ASP A 29 -4.34 21.07 11.16
N GLY A 30 -3.49 21.03 10.14
CA GLY A 30 -2.07 21.25 10.17
C GLY A 30 -1.73 22.20 9.04
N ALA A 31 -2.18 23.44 9.15
CA ALA A 31 -1.63 24.57 8.41
C ALA A 31 -0.17 24.83 8.84
N ALA A 32 0.72 23.85 8.60
CA ALA A 32 2.18 23.93 8.63
C ALA A 32 2.86 22.54 8.36
N THR A 33 2.47 21.80 7.32
CA THR A 33 3.34 20.75 6.70
C THR A 33 2.90 20.44 5.25
N ALA A 34 2.50 21.46 4.49
CA ALA A 34 2.22 21.34 3.05
C ALA A 34 3.49 21.28 2.16
N GLU A 35 4.66 21.05 2.75
CA GLU A 35 5.91 20.85 2.00
C GLU A 35 6.52 19.52 2.42
N THR A 36 6.82 18.66 1.43
CA THR A 36 7.45 17.34 1.53
C THR A 36 6.54 16.10 1.60
N SER A 37 5.28 16.16 1.18
CA SER A 37 4.67 14.95 0.56
C SER A 37 5.09 14.94 -0.90
N ALA A 38 6.06 14.12 -1.28
CA ALA A 38 6.53 14.02 -2.66
C ALA A 38 5.33 13.86 -3.61
N PRO A 39 4.98 14.85 -4.47
CA PRO A 39 3.75 14.81 -5.29
C PRO A 39 3.68 13.59 -6.22
N GLY A 40 4.81 12.91 -6.44
CA GLY A 40 4.87 11.61 -7.11
C GLY A 40 4.26 10.43 -6.33
N LEU A 41 4.38 10.40 -5.00
CA LEU A 41 3.97 9.24 -4.20
C LEU A 41 2.46 9.03 -4.22
N ALA A 42 1.69 10.07 -3.88
CA ALA A 42 0.22 9.99 -3.86
C ALA A 42 -0.34 9.59 -5.23
N ARG A 43 0.21 10.17 -6.31
CA ARG A 43 -0.18 9.83 -7.69
C ARG A 43 0.11 8.36 -8.02
N ARG A 44 1.30 7.85 -7.67
CA ARG A 44 1.70 6.47 -7.93
C ARG A 44 0.88 5.47 -7.11
N VAL A 45 0.56 5.78 -5.86
CA VAL A 45 -0.33 4.96 -5.03
C VAL A 45 -1.75 4.95 -5.59
N HIS A 46 -2.27 6.08 -6.03
CA HIS A 46 -3.57 6.14 -6.70
C HIS A 46 -3.59 5.30 -7.98
N GLU A 47 -2.55 5.40 -8.80
CA GLU A 47 -2.40 4.58 -10.01
C GLU A 47 -2.32 3.09 -9.70
N ALA A 48 -1.52 2.69 -8.71
CA ALA A 48 -1.44 1.30 -8.28
C ALA A 48 -2.80 0.76 -7.81
N ARG A 49 -3.60 1.58 -7.10
CA ARG A 49 -4.97 1.22 -6.71
C ARG A 49 -5.88 1.03 -7.91
N ARG A 50 -5.83 1.94 -8.89
CA ARG A 50 -6.60 1.86 -10.14
C ARG A 50 -6.27 0.57 -10.90
N LEU A 51 -4.97 0.28 -11.06
CA LEU A 51 -4.49 -0.94 -11.72
C LEU A 51 -4.93 -2.20 -10.97
N ARG A 52 -4.78 -2.23 -9.65
CA ARG A 52 -5.28 -3.32 -8.80
C ARG A 52 -6.79 -3.54 -8.95
N GLN A 53 -7.59 -2.47 -9.00
CA GLN A 53 -9.04 -2.57 -9.19
C GLN A 53 -9.40 -3.14 -10.56
N SER A 54 -8.62 -2.84 -11.59
CA SER A 54 -8.79 -3.43 -12.93
C SER A 54 -8.25 -4.86 -13.07
N GLY A 55 -7.58 -5.39 -12.04
CA GLY A 55 -6.97 -6.73 -12.06
C GLY A 55 -5.54 -6.79 -12.59
N ASP A 56 -4.97 -5.67 -13.03
CA ASP A 56 -3.57 -5.58 -13.45
C ASP A 56 -2.65 -5.44 -12.23
N LEU A 57 -2.37 -6.59 -11.59
CA LEU A 57 -1.55 -6.64 -10.39
C LEU A 57 -0.06 -6.44 -10.66
N ASP A 58 0.44 -6.88 -11.83
CA ASP A 58 1.83 -6.66 -12.23
C ASP A 58 2.09 -5.19 -12.51
N GLY A 59 1.19 -4.51 -13.24
CA GLY A 59 1.23 -3.07 -13.41
C GLY A 59 1.13 -2.32 -12.10
N ALA A 60 0.27 -2.77 -11.17
CA ALA A 60 0.16 -2.16 -9.85
C ALA A 60 1.46 -2.26 -9.03
N LEU A 61 2.15 -3.42 -9.06
CA LEU A 61 3.45 -3.57 -8.41
C LEU A 61 4.52 -2.68 -9.06
N ALA A 62 4.55 -2.61 -10.39
CA ALA A 62 5.49 -1.77 -11.12
C ALA A 62 5.30 -0.28 -10.78
N ALA A 63 4.04 0.18 -10.65
CA ALA A 63 3.73 1.54 -10.26
C ALA A 63 4.29 1.91 -8.88
N LEU A 64 4.37 0.95 -7.95
CA LEU A 64 4.93 1.16 -6.61
C LEU A 64 6.45 0.95 -6.52
N ALA A 65 7.04 0.14 -7.41
CA ALA A 65 8.47 -0.19 -7.37
C ALA A 65 9.39 1.03 -7.58
N ASP A 66 8.92 2.03 -8.33
CA ASP A 66 9.64 3.27 -8.63
C ASP A 66 9.63 4.30 -7.47
N ILE A 67 8.88 4.03 -6.40
CA ILE A 67 8.76 4.99 -5.29
C ILE A 67 10.03 4.92 -4.45
N ASP A 68 10.74 6.05 -4.35
CA ASP A 68 11.84 6.20 -3.40
C ASP A 68 11.27 6.42 -1.98
N PRO A 69 11.38 5.44 -1.06
CA PRO A 69 10.87 5.58 0.30
C PRO A 69 11.64 6.63 1.12
N GLY A 70 12.84 7.05 0.69
CA GLY A 70 13.64 8.05 1.41
C GLY A 70 13.01 9.44 1.45
N GLN A 71 12.00 9.70 0.62
CA GLN A 71 11.31 10.99 0.52
C GLN A 71 9.92 11.00 1.20
N ALA A 72 9.53 9.90 1.84
CA ALA A 72 8.23 9.74 2.46
C ALA A 72 8.34 9.80 3.98
N ASP A 73 7.33 10.38 4.65
CA ASP A 73 7.21 10.31 6.09
C ASP A 73 6.77 8.90 6.56
N ASP A 74 6.90 8.61 7.86
CA ASP A 74 6.58 7.29 8.41
C ASP A 74 5.11 6.87 8.15
N PRO A 75 4.10 7.76 8.28
CA PRO A 75 2.73 7.45 7.86
C PRO A 75 2.62 7.03 6.39
N ALA A 76 3.19 7.78 5.46
CA ALA A 76 3.14 7.45 4.03
C ALA A 76 3.86 6.13 3.72
N LEU A 77 4.98 5.84 4.39
CA LEU A 77 5.69 4.56 4.26
C LEU A 77 4.85 3.37 4.72
N ARG A 78 4.10 3.51 5.81
CA ARG A 78 3.18 2.46 6.28
C ARG A 78 2.04 2.22 5.30
N TRP A 79 1.46 3.28 4.75
CA TRP A 79 0.43 3.19 3.72
C TRP A 79 0.94 2.53 2.43
N LEU A 80 2.11 2.94 1.96
CA LEU A 80 2.77 2.35 0.80
C LEU A 80 3.06 0.86 1.02
N TYR A 81 3.61 0.51 2.18
CA TYR A 81 3.86 -0.88 2.56
C TYR A 81 2.57 -1.71 2.58
N ALA A 82 1.49 -1.18 3.15
CA ALA A 82 0.20 -1.87 3.20
C ALA A 82 -0.38 -2.13 1.80
N GLU A 83 -0.33 -1.14 0.91
CA GLU A 83 -0.83 -1.27 -0.47
C GLU A 83 0.02 -2.28 -1.26
N TRP A 84 1.35 -2.17 -1.20
CA TRP A 84 2.27 -3.10 -1.84
C TRP A 84 2.06 -4.54 -1.35
N LEU A 85 1.82 -4.71 -0.04
CA LEU A 85 1.59 -6.02 0.55
C LEU A 85 0.23 -6.62 0.13
N ASP A 86 -0.83 -5.82 0.05
CA ASP A 86 -2.14 -6.28 -0.46
C ASP A 86 -2.04 -6.75 -1.91
N ILE A 87 -1.44 -5.93 -2.79
CA ILE A 87 -1.21 -6.29 -4.20
C ILE A 87 -0.39 -7.57 -4.29
N SER A 88 0.72 -7.66 -3.54
CA SER A 88 1.60 -8.82 -3.55
C SER A 88 0.87 -10.10 -3.11
N ARG A 89 0.05 -10.03 -2.06
CA ARG A 89 -0.73 -11.19 -1.58
C ARG A 89 -1.72 -11.70 -2.62
N ARG A 90 -2.34 -10.79 -3.38
CA ARG A 90 -3.25 -11.15 -4.48
C ARG A 90 -2.48 -11.73 -5.66
N ARG A 91 -1.36 -11.09 -6.02
CA ARG A 91 -0.58 -11.44 -7.21
C ARG A 91 0.08 -12.81 -7.11
N PHE A 92 0.62 -13.13 -5.94
CA PHE A 92 1.34 -14.37 -5.69
C PHE A 92 0.48 -15.37 -4.92
N ALA A 93 -0.84 -15.23 -5.00
CA ALA A 93 -1.77 -16.16 -4.37
C ALA A 93 -1.59 -17.57 -4.95
N GLY A 94 -1.31 -18.55 -4.08
CA GLY A 94 -1.08 -19.94 -4.48
C GLY A 94 0.38 -20.30 -4.71
N GLU A 95 1.29 -19.32 -4.72
CA GLU A 95 2.72 -19.57 -4.78
C GLU A 95 3.31 -19.75 -3.36
N ARG A 96 4.34 -20.58 -3.23
CA ARG A 96 5.12 -20.69 -1.98
C ARG A 96 6.06 -19.49 -1.85
N THR A 97 5.48 -18.35 -1.51
CA THR A 97 6.20 -17.08 -1.34
C THR A 97 6.48 -16.74 0.11
N LEU A 98 7.61 -16.07 0.32
CA LEU A 98 8.09 -15.58 1.61
C LEU A 98 8.21 -14.05 1.55
N LEU A 99 7.79 -13.41 2.63
CA LEU A 99 8.00 -12.00 2.91
C LEU A 99 9.26 -11.83 3.75
N TYR A 100 10.16 -10.96 3.28
CA TYR A 100 11.28 -10.42 4.04
C TYR A 100 11.03 -8.92 4.28
N SER A 101 11.15 -8.46 5.53
CA SER A 101 10.91 -7.05 5.90
C SER A 101 11.86 -6.62 7.02
N PRO A 102 13.08 -6.13 6.70
CA PRO A 102 14.07 -5.73 7.71
C PRO A 102 13.75 -4.41 8.42
N ALA A 103 12.95 -3.53 7.81
CA ALA A 103 12.56 -2.24 8.37
C ALA A 103 11.25 -1.75 7.73
N THR A 104 10.61 -0.74 8.33
CA THR A 104 9.45 -0.05 7.72
C THR A 104 9.83 0.51 6.34
N GLY A 105 8.95 0.33 5.35
CA GLY A 105 9.19 0.79 3.97
C GLY A 105 10.24 -0.01 3.19
N ARG A 106 10.78 -1.10 3.76
CA ARG A 106 11.76 -1.98 3.11
C ARG A 106 11.31 -3.41 3.19
N ALA A 107 10.93 -3.99 2.05
CA ALA A 107 10.46 -5.36 1.99
C ALA A 107 10.73 -6.03 0.63
N ALA A 108 10.70 -7.35 0.62
CA ALA A 108 10.76 -8.15 -0.59
C ALA A 108 9.88 -9.39 -0.48
N ILE A 109 9.28 -9.78 -1.61
CA ILE A 109 8.65 -11.08 -1.81
C ILE A 109 9.64 -11.99 -2.52
N LEU A 110 9.74 -13.22 -2.02
CA LEU A 110 10.72 -14.21 -2.42
C LEU A 110 10.02 -15.53 -2.74
N THR A 111 10.39 -16.19 -3.82
CA THR A 111 9.98 -17.58 -4.13
C THR A 111 11.15 -18.53 -3.87
N GLU A 112 10.88 -19.67 -3.26
CA GLU A 112 11.89 -20.72 -3.07
C GLU A 112 12.10 -21.50 -4.36
N ARG A 113 13.36 -21.82 -4.68
CA ARG A 113 13.76 -22.68 -5.79
C ARG A 113 14.17 -24.07 -5.29
N ASP A 114 14.24 -25.04 -6.19
CA ASP A 114 14.59 -26.44 -5.88
C ASP A 114 15.99 -26.60 -5.27
N ASP A 115 16.90 -25.68 -5.56
CA ASP A 115 18.27 -25.65 -5.02
C ASP A 115 18.35 -25.00 -3.62
N GLY A 116 17.21 -24.61 -3.03
CA GLY A 116 17.11 -23.93 -1.74
C GLY A 116 17.51 -22.45 -1.77
N SER A 117 17.79 -21.89 -2.95
CA SER A 117 17.95 -20.45 -3.13
C SER A 117 16.59 -19.74 -3.14
N LEU A 118 16.60 -18.45 -2.81
CA LEU A 118 15.41 -17.61 -2.84
C LEU A 118 15.52 -16.62 -3.99
N HIS A 119 14.49 -16.56 -4.81
CA HIS A 119 14.41 -15.68 -5.96
C HIS A 119 13.52 -14.48 -5.63
N VAL A 120 14.04 -13.27 -5.82
CA VAL A 120 13.33 -12.01 -5.53
C VAL A 120 12.31 -11.74 -6.64
N VAL A 121 11.02 -11.73 -6.29
CA VAL A 121 9.92 -11.53 -7.27
C VAL A 121 9.23 -10.18 -7.16
N SER A 122 9.33 -9.51 -6.00
CA SER A 122 8.83 -8.15 -5.82
C SER A 122 9.60 -7.47 -4.71
N VAL A 123 9.82 -6.16 -4.83
CA VAL A 123 10.62 -5.36 -3.88
C VAL A 123 9.92 -4.04 -3.60
N LEU A 124 10.02 -3.60 -2.35
CA LEU A 124 9.66 -2.26 -1.91
C LEU A 124 10.86 -1.66 -1.18
N GLY A 125 11.36 -0.52 -1.68
CA GLY A 125 12.34 0.29 -0.95
C GLY A 125 13.70 -0.38 -0.68
N MET A 126 14.01 -1.50 -1.34
CA MET A 126 15.31 -2.15 -1.25
C MET A 126 16.09 -1.99 -2.55
N ARG A 127 17.43 -1.96 -2.46
CA ARG A 127 18.34 -1.93 -3.62
C ARG A 127 18.48 -3.30 -4.31
N TRP A 128 17.54 -4.21 -4.11
CA TRP A 128 17.59 -5.51 -4.76
C TRP A 128 16.81 -5.44 -6.07
N PRO A 129 17.41 -5.84 -7.20
CA PRO A 129 16.65 -6.01 -8.41
C PRO A 129 15.72 -7.23 -8.28
N VAL A 130 14.54 -7.13 -8.89
CA VAL A 130 13.70 -8.31 -9.18
C VAL A 130 14.52 -9.25 -10.06
N GLY A 131 14.43 -10.56 -9.82
CA GLY A 131 15.26 -11.57 -10.47
C GLY A 131 16.49 -12.00 -9.66
N LYS A 132 16.87 -11.25 -8.63
CA LYS A 132 18.05 -11.56 -7.82
C LYS A 132 17.87 -12.86 -7.05
N LEU A 133 18.92 -13.70 -7.03
CA LEU A 133 19.02 -14.84 -6.14
C LEU A 133 19.69 -14.44 -4.83
N VAL A 134 19.10 -14.85 -3.71
CA VAL A 134 19.60 -14.63 -2.36
C VAL A 134 19.58 -15.93 -1.57
N SER A 135 20.53 -16.10 -0.67
CA SER A 135 20.62 -17.30 0.14
C SER A 135 19.74 -17.20 1.38
N ARG A 136 18.95 -18.23 1.67
CA ARG A 136 18.07 -18.28 2.85
C ARG A 136 18.78 -17.97 4.16
N ARG A 137 20.02 -18.46 4.34
CA ARG A 137 20.84 -18.23 5.54
C ARG A 137 21.20 -16.76 5.80
N SER A 138 21.17 -15.92 4.75
CA SER A 138 21.44 -14.49 4.86
C SER A 138 20.23 -13.70 5.34
N LEU A 139 19.04 -14.30 5.33
CA LEU A 139 17.78 -13.63 5.61
C LEU A 139 17.16 -14.17 6.90
N ARG A 140 17.22 -13.36 7.95
CA ARG A 140 16.53 -13.65 9.20
C ARG A 140 15.11 -13.09 9.18
N GLY A 141 14.19 -13.76 9.87
CA GLY A 141 12.82 -13.27 10.02
C GLY A 141 11.94 -13.40 8.77
N LEU A 142 12.27 -14.32 7.86
CA LEU A 142 11.39 -14.67 6.75
C LEU A 142 10.04 -15.18 7.28
N LYS A 143 8.96 -14.65 6.71
CA LYS A 143 7.58 -15.04 7.05
C LYS A 143 6.87 -15.54 5.80
N PRO A 144 5.99 -16.54 5.88
CA PRO A 144 5.15 -16.89 4.74
C PRO A 144 4.29 -15.68 4.32
N LEU A 145 4.13 -15.47 3.01
CA LEU A 145 3.19 -14.49 2.49
C LEU A 145 1.77 -15.08 2.60
N HIS A 146 1.17 -15.01 3.79
CA HIS A 146 -0.17 -15.53 4.00
C HIS A 146 -1.22 -14.77 3.19
N LYS A 147 -2.23 -15.52 2.73
CA LYS A 147 -3.41 -15.05 1.99
C LYS A 147 -4.09 -13.89 2.74
N GLY A 148 -4.08 -12.69 2.16
CA GLY A 148 -4.98 -11.62 2.57
C GLY A 148 -6.28 -11.79 1.80
N GLY A 149 -7.23 -12.52 2.36
CA GLY A 149 -8.55 -12.76 1.76
C GLY A 149 -9.21 -14.03 2.29
N ALA A 150 -10.01 -13.86 3.34
CA ALA A 150 -11.14 -14.70 3.75
C ALA A 150 -11.22 -16.11 3.12
N SER A 151 -10.76 -17.13 3.83
CA SER A 151 -11.39 -18.45 3.78
C SER A 151 -12.50 -18.46 4.84
N TRP A 152 -13.71 -18.04 4.45
CA TRP A 152 -14.91 -18.51 5.14
C TRP A 152 -15.32 -19.79 4.41
N SER A 153 -15.09 -20.91 5.10
CA SER A 153 -15.81 -22.15 4.88
C SER A 153 -17.21 -22.04 5.45
#